data_AF-A0A9Q1CQW8-F1
#
_entry.id   AF-A0A9Q1CQW8-F1
#
_cell.length_a   1.000
_cell.length_b   1.000
_cell.length_c   1.000
_cell.angle_alpha   90.00
_cell.angle_beta   90.00
_cell.angle_gamma   90.00
#
_symmetry.space_group_name_H-M   'P 1'
#
loop_
_entity.id
_entity.type
_entity.pdbx_description
1 polymer ?
#
loop_
_entity_poly.entity_id
_entity_poly.type
_entity_poly.pdbx_seq_one_letter_code
_entity_poly.pdbx_strand_id
1 'polypeptide(L)'
;MLCSTISTPDIDFTSVKARPRFLSSEFSNITIINVYIRPSENFATSDQILKCTITDLQKENPQTYFLVVGDINRDHINMIETMGFQNIVNFCTYPQSNSIVDAVYIRVTATTLRHCIRYQRQITIVTGYTKVYCKETRRLVKNKDAN
;
A
#
# COMPACT_ATOMS: atom_id res chain seq x y z
N MET A 1 18.17 3.99 -0.24
CA MET A 1 18.50 5.40 -0.53
C MET A 1 17.21 6.19 -0.46
N LEU A 2 17.19 7.32 0.26
CA LEU A 2 16.04 8.24 0.28
C LEU A 2 15.93 8.93 -1.09
N CYS A 3 14.72 9.03 -1.63
CA CYS A 3 14.48 9.57 -2.97
C CYS A 3 13.71 10.88 -2.94
N SER A 4 12.63 10.94 -2.16
CA SER A 4 11.85 12.15 -1.98
C SER A 4 11.12 12.12 -0.64
N THR A 5 10.91 13.29 -0.06
CA THR A 5 10.09 13.51 1.13
C THR A 5 9.24 14.73 0.89
N ILE A 6 7.94 14.61 1.13
CA ILE A 6 6.99 15.72 1.08
C ILE A 6 6.22 15.67 2.39
N SER A 7 6.04 16.82 3.02
CA SER A 7 5.19 16.97 4.19
C SER A 7 4.38 18.23 4.00
N THR A 8 3.07 18.06 3.83
CA THR A 8 2.10 19.14 3.74
C THR A 8 0.97 18.89 4.74
N PRO A 9 0.09 19.87 4.99
CA PRO A 9 -1.09 19.66 5.82
C PRO A 9 -2.04 18.57 5.30
N ASP A 10 -1.94 18.18 4.03
CA ASP A 10 -2.81 17.18 3.38
C ASP A 10 -2.15 15.79 3.31
N ILE A 11 -0.83 15.72 3.12
CA ILE A 11 -0.12 14.47 2.86
C ILE A 11 1.32 14.50 3.38
N ASP A 12 1.70 13.42 4.06
CA ASP A 12 3.08 13.07 4.35
C ASP A 12 3.50 11.91 3.43
N PHE A 13 4.56 12.11 2.66
CA PHE A 13 5.05 11.18 1.66
C PHE A 13 6.54 10.98 1.86
N THR A 14 7.01 9.74 1.82
CA THR A 14 8.43 9.41 1.83
C THR A 14 8.70 8.26 0.88
N SER A 15 9.63 8.45 -0.05
CA SER A 15 10.04 7.40 -0.97
C SER A 15 11.48 6.97 -0.76
N VAL A 16 11.69 5.65 -0.80
CA VAL A 16 13.01 5.03 -0.67
C VAL A 16 13.23 4.02 -1.79
N LYS A 17 14.40 4.06 -2.41
CA LYS A 17 14.89 3.04 -3.35
C LYS A 17 15.64 1.96 -2.59
N ALA A 18 15.35 0.71 -2.90
CA ALA A 18 16.03 -0.47 -2.41
C ALA A 18 16.24 -1.48 -3.55
N ARG A 19 17.36 -2.22 -3.55
CA ARG A 19 17.62 -3.30 -4.52
C ARG A 19 17.74 -4.64 -3.79
N PRO A 20 16.64 -5.37 -3.58
CA PRO A 20 16.70 -6.70 -3.00
C PRO A 20 17.59 -7.63 -3.84
N ARG A 21 18.28 -8.55 -3.16
CA ARG A 21 19.17 -9.54 -3.80
C ARG A 21 18.46 -10.37 -4.87
N PHE A 22 17.18 -10.70 -4.65
CA PHE A 22 16.39 -11.56 -5.52
C PHE A 22 15.34 -10.80 -6.35
N LEU A 23 15.54 -9.51 -6.59
CA LEU A 23 14.66 -8.77 -7.50
C LEU A 23 14.92 -9.19 -8.96
N SER A 24 13.84 -9.44 -9.69
CA SER A 24 13.80 -9.79 -11.12
C SER A 24 14.72 -8.90 -11.96
N SER A 25 15.33 -9.48 -12.99
CA SER A 25 16.25 -8.77 -13.89
C SER A 25 15.58 -7.67 -14.70
N GLU A 26 14.25 -7.70 -14.83
CA GLU A 26 13.49 -6.65 -15.51
C GLU A 26 13.44 -5.33 -14.70
N PHE A 27 13.72 -5.39 -13.39
CA PHE A 27 13.65 -4.25 -12.50
C PHE A 27 15.04 -3.86 -12.00
N SER A 28 15.33 -2.56 -12.08
CA SER A 28 16.58 -1.99 -11.58
C SER A 28 16.59 -1.87 -10.06
N ASN A 29 15.43 -1.57 -9.44
CA ASN A 29 15.20 -1.49 -8.00
C ASN A 29 13.69 -1.54 -7.67
N ILE A 30 13.39 -1.54 -6.37
CA ILE A 30 12.06 -1.27 -5.83
C ILE A 30 12.09 0.15 -5.26
N THR A 31 11.11 0.96 -5.63
CA THR A 31 10.79 2.24 -5.02
C THR A 31 9.59 2.03 -4.10
N ILE A 32 9.84 2.09 -2.80
CA ILE A 32 8.83 1.98 -1.75
C ILE A 32 8.42 3.39 -1.39
N ILE A 33 7.14 3.68 -1.50
CA ILE A 33 6.52 4.95 -1.20
C ILE A 33 5.65 4.74 0.02
N ASN A 34 6.02 5.33 1.15
CA ASN A 34 5.18 5.41 2.33
C ASN A 34 4.36 6.71 2.27
N VAL A 35 3.06 6.60 2.45
CA VAL A 35 2.11 7.71 2.38
C VAL A 35 1.25 7.71 3.62
N TYR A 36 1.07 8.89 4.20
CA TYR A 36 0.03 9.19 5.15
C TYR A 36 -0.81 10.35 4.60
N ILE A 37 -2.07 10.09 4.26
CA ILE A 37 -3.02 11.13 3.82
C ILE A 37 -3.86 11.52 5.03
N ARG A 38 -3.93 12.80 5.33
CA ARG A 38 -4.71 13.30 6.47
C ARG A 38 -6.21 13.07 6.22
N PRO A 39 -7.01 12.71 7.24
CA PRO A 39 -8.46 12.64 7.10
C PRO A 39 -9.03 13.96 6.58
N SER A 40 -9.84 13.91 5.53
CA SER A 40 -10.42 15.09 4.88
C SER A 40 -11.74 14.74 4.19
N GLU A 41 -12.61 15.73 3.99
CA GLU A 41 -13.79 15.60 3.12
C GLU A 41 -13.41 15.68 1.63
N ASN A 42 -12.25 16.31 1.32
CA ASN A 42 -11.75 16.48 -0.03
C ASN A 42 -10.26 16.10 -0.12
N PHE A 43 -9.97 15.12 -0.96
CA PHE A 43 -8.62 14.57 -1.16
C PHE A 43 -7.91 15.12 -2.41
N ALA A 44 -8.50 16.05 -3.15
CA ALA A 44 -7.99 16.52 -4.45
C ALA A 44 -6.53 16.98 -4.41
N THR A 45 -6.15 17.77 -3.38
CA THR A 45 -4.78 18.26 -3.21
C THR A 45 -3.80 17.11 -2.97
N SER A 46 -4.12 16.20 -2.03
CA SER A 46 -3.30 15.02 -1.74
C SER A 46 -3.15 14.11 -2.96
N ASP A 47 -4.22 13.92 -3.73
CA ASP A 47 -4.23 13.13 -4.96
C ASP A 47 -3.35 13.74 -6.03
N GLN A 48 -3.43 15.06 -6.23
CA GLN A 48 -2.59 15.76 -7.19
C GLN A 48 -1.11 15.67 -6.82
N ILE A 49 -0.75 15.91 -5.55
CA ILE A 49 0.63 15.81 -5.06
C ILE A 49 1.18 14.40 -5.29
N LEU A 50 0.39 13.39 -4.89
CA LEU A 50 0.78 11.99 -5.00
C LEU A 50 0.95 11.58 -6.48
N LYS A 51 0.01 11.98 -7.34
CA LYS A 51 0.07 11.73 -8.80
C LYS A 51 1.32 12.30 -9.43
N CYS A 52 1.58 13.59 -9.19
CA CYS A 52 2.75 14.29 -9.72
C CYS A 52 4.03 13.59 -9.26
N THR A 53 4.13 13.31 -7.96
CA THR A 53 5.33 12.71 -7.38
C THR A 53 5.60 11.29 -7.90
N ILE A 54 4.57 10.44 -7.99
CA ILE A 54 4.71 9.10 -8.59
C ILE A 54 5.12 9.21 -10.07
N THR A 55 4.52 10.14 -10.81
CA THR A 55 4.84 10.37 -12.23
C THR A 55 6.30 10.80 -12.40
N ASP A 56 6.80 11.67 -11.55
CA ASP A 56 8.18 12.15 -11.60
C ASP A 56 9.18 11.04 -11.25
N LEU A 57 8.89 10.24 -10.22
CA LEU A 57 9.68 9.05 -9.88
C LEU A 57 9.68 8.01 -11.01
N GLN A 58 8.54 7.84 -11.70
CA GLN A 58 8.42 6.94 -12.85
C GLN A 58 9.28 7.42 -14.02
N LYS A 59 9.33 8.73 -14.28
CA LYS A 59 10.19 9.33 -15.31
C LYS A 59 11.67 9.19 -14.96
N GLU A 60 12.03 9.36 -13.69
CA GLU A 60 13.42 9.26 -13.22
C GLU A 60 13.97 7.83 -13.37
N ASN A 61 13.16 6.81 -13.10
CA ASN A 61 13.56 5.41 -13.27
C ASN A 61 12.39 4.53 -13.76
N PRO A 62 12.19 4.40 -15.08
CA PRO A 62 11.11 3.60 -15.65
C PRO A 62 11.17 2.11 -15.30
N GLN A 63 12.36 1.61 -14.93
CA GLN A 63 12.59 0.20 -14.58
C GLN A 63 12.47 -0.07 -13.06
N THR A 64 11.97 0.88 -12.26
CA THR A 64 11.67 0.59 -10.87
C THR A 64 10.35 -0.15 -10.72
N TYR A 65 10.31 -1.11 -9.82
CA TYR A 65 9.05 -1.64 -9.29
C TYR A 65 8.51 -0.69 -8.23
N PHE A 66 7.25 -0.27 -8.33
CA PHE A 66 6.63 0.62 -7.35
C PHE A 66 5.79 -0.15 -6.35
N LEU A 67 5.97 0.21 -5.08
CA LEU A 67 5.15 -0.24 -3.96
C LEU A 67 4.71 1.02 -3.20
N VAL A 68 3.43 1.36 -3.25
CA VAL A 68 2.85 2.49 -2.50
C VAL A 68 2.10 1.91 -1.31
N VAL A 69 2.42 2.36 -0.10
CA VAL A 69 1.89 1.81 1.16
C VAL A 69 1.58 2.91 2.16
N GLY A 70 0.65 2.64 3.06
CA GLY A 70 0.43 3.44 4.27
C GLY A 70 -1.03 3.75 4.51
N ASP A 71 -1.28 4.70 5.41
CA ASP A 71 -2.62 5.10 5.85
C ASP A 71 -3.14 6.23 4.94
N ILE A 72 -4.17 5.92 4.18
CA ILE A 72 -4.78 6.81 3.19
C ILE A 72 -6.09 7.43 3.70
N ASN A 73 -6.55 7.07 4.90
CA ASN A 73 -7.79 7.55 5.53
C ASN A 73 -9.06 7.44 4.65
N ARG A 74 -9.08 6.47 3.72
CA ARG A 74 -10.22 6.10 2.86
C ARG A 74 -10.00 4.69 2.27
N ASP A 75 -11.04 4.07 1.73
CA ASP A 75 -10.94 2.69 1.25
C ASP A 75 -10.00 2.51 0.03
N HIS A 76 -9.99 3.49 -0.89
CA HIS A 76 -9.21 3.41 -2.12
C HIS A 76 -8.88 4.79 -2.72
N ILE A 77 -7.85 4.83 -3.56
CA ILE A 77 -7.39 5.99 -4.33
C ILE A 77 -7.60 5.70 -5.82
N ASN A 78 -8.78 6.06 -6.34
CA ASN A 78 -9.18 5.84 -7.75
C ASN A 78 -8.13 6.32 -8.77
N MET A 79 -7.49 7.46 -8.48
CA MET A 79 -6.48 8.05 -9.36
C MET A 79 -5.24 7.14 -9.51
N ILE A 80 -4.76 6.54 -8.40
CA ILE A 80 -3.64 5.60 -8.44
C ILE A 80 -4.02 4.32 -9.20
N GLU A 81 -5.26 3.86 -9.03
CA GLU A 81 -5.75 2.67 -9.73
C GLU A 81 -5.82 2.91 -11.25
N THR A 82 -6.22 4.11 -11.67
CA THR A 82 -6.20 4.53 -13.07
C THR A 82 -4.77 4.58 -13.64
N MET A 83 -3.74 4.78 -12.80
CA MET A 83 -2.33 4.67 -13.21
C MET A 83 -1.84 3.20 -13.37
N GLY A 84 -2.73 2.23 -13.13
CA GLY A 84 -2.48 0.79 -13.29
C GLY A 84 -1.95 0.11 -12.02
N PHE A 85 -2.16 0.73 -10.85
CA PHE A 85 -1.89 0.09 -9.56
C PHE A 85 -3.12 -0.66 -9.06
N GLN A 86 -2.90 -1.66 -8.21
CA GLN A 86 -3.95 -2.44 -7.57
C GLN A 86 -3.77 -2.39 -6.06
N ASN A 87 -4.82 -2.02 -5.32
CA ASN A 87 -4.85 -2.20 -3.87
C ASN A 87 -5.00 -3.69 -3.54
N ILE A 88 -4.11 -4.23 -2.72
CA ILE A 88 -4.18 -5.62 -2.27
C ILE A 88 -4.72 -5.75 -0.84
N VAL A 89 -4.95 -4.63 -0.14
CA VAL A 89 -5.61 -4.65 1.17
C VAL A 89 -7.11 -4.75 0.96
N ASN A 90 -7.71 -5.82 1.48
CA ASN A 90 -9.14 -6.12 1.34
C ASN A 90 -9.78 -6.53 2.68
N PHE A 91 -9.15 -6.16 3.80
CA PHE A 91 -9.61 -6.46 5.14
C PHE A 91 -9.60 -5.20 5.99
N CYS A 92 -10.46 -5.16 7.02
CA CYS A 92 -10.56 -4.05 7.97
C CYS A 92 -9.21 -3.78 8.64
N THR A 93 -8.73 -2.55 8.53
CA THR A 93 -7.48 -2.10 9.15
C THR A 93 -7.71 -1.11 10.30
N TYR A 94 -8.92 -0.55 10.38
CA TYR A 94 -9.35 0.28 11.50
C TYR A 94 -10.62 -0.29 12.17
N PRO A 95 -10.46 -1.10 13.24
CA PRO A 95 -11.54 -1.90 13.83
C PRO A 95 -12.69 -1.09 14.43
N GLN A 96 -12.43 0.13 14.91
CA GLN A 96 -13.41 0.96 15.61
C GLN A 96 -14.59 1.35 14.72
N SER A 97 -14.34 1.61 13.43
CA SER A 97 -15.37 1.94 12.44
C SER A 97 -15.55 0.88 11.35
N ASN A 98 -14.89 -0.27 11.49
CA ASN A 98 -14.92 -1.37 10.52
C ASN A 98 -14.55 -0.91 9.09
N SER A 99 -13.53 -0.06 8.96
CA SER A 99 -13.09 0.53 7.69
C SER A 99 -11.69 0.05 7.27
N ILE A 100 -11.40 0.22 5.98
CA ILE A 100 -10.08 -0.04 5.40
C ILE A 100 -9.43 1.33 5.19
N VAL A 101 -8.48 1.70 6.04
CA VAL A 101 -7.80 3.01 5.95
C VAL A 101 -6.35 2.87 5.52
N ASP A 102 -5.78 1.68 5.66
CA ASP A 102 -4.46 1.36 5.16
C ASP A 102 -4.57 0.72 3.77
N ALA A 103 -3.67 1.10 2.87
CA ALA A 103 -3.61 0.56 1.54
C ALA A 103 -2.20 0.07 1.17
N VAL A 104 -2.17 -0.89 0.26
CA VAL A 104 -0.95 -1.36 -0.39
C VAL A 104 -1.23 -1.46 -1.88
N TYR A 105 -0.68 -0.51 -2.62
CA TYR A 105 -0.80 -0.40 -4.06
C TYR A 105 0.45 -0.97 -4.74
N ILE A 106 0.24 -1.96 -5.59
CA ILE A 106 1.29 -2.58 -6.41
C ILE A 106 0.96 -2.44 -7.88
N ARG A 107 1.99 -2.36 -8.73
CA ARG A 107 1.79 -2.53 -10.17
C ARG A 107 1.91 -4.01 -10.52
N VAL A 108 0.84 -4.61 -11.03
CA VAL A 108 0.88 -6.01 -11.45
C VAL A 108 1.54 -6.09 -12.82
N THR A 109 2.67 -6.79 -12.91
CA THR A 109 3.31 -7.13 -14.18
C THR A 109 3.19 -8.62 -14.46
N ALA A 110 3.45 -9.04 -15.71
CA ALA A 110 3.51 -10.46 -16.07
C ALA A 110 4.48 -11.26 -15.17
N THR A 111 5.53 -10.62 -14.65
CA THR A 111 6.47 -11.26 -13.74
C THR A 111 5.99 -11.29 -12.29
N THR A 112 5.23 -10.29 -11.82
CA THR A 112 4.49 -10.38 -10.55
C THR A 112 3.58 -11.61 -10.55
N LEU A 113 2.82 -11.83 -11.62
CA LEU A 113 1.97 -13.02 -11.78
C LEU A 113 2.79 -14.31 -11.75
N ARG A 114 3.90 -14.39 -12.50
CA ARG A 114 4.77 -15.58 -12.52
C ARG A 114 5.44 -15.86 -11.17
N HIS A 115 5.84 -14.84 -10.42
CA HIS A 115 6.49 -15.04 -9.12
C HIS A 115 5.47 -15.49 -8.05
N CYS A 116 4.25 -14.91 -8.05
CA CYS A 116 3.15 -15.36 -7.21
C CYS A 116 2.76 -16.83 -7.49
N ILE A 117 2.84 -17.28 -8.74
CA ILE A 117 2.54 -18.66 -9.14
C ILE A 117 3.69 -19.62 -8.78
N ARG A 118 4.96 -19.18 -8.90
CA ARG A 118 6.14 -20.05 -8.70
C ARG A 118 6.58 -20.18 -7.24
N TYR A 119 6.27 -19.17 -6.42
CA TYR A 119 6.51 -19.17 -4.99
C TYR A 119 5.18 -18.96 -4.27
N GLN A 120 4.46 -20.03 -3.97
CA GLN A 120 3.41 -20.03 -2.92
C GLN A 120 3.98 -19.74 -1.50
N ARG A 121 5.21 -19.24 -1.39
CA ARG A 121 5.90 -18.90 -0.15
C ARG A 121 6.66 -17.58 -0.33
N GLN A 122 6.00 -16.51 0.13
CA GLN A 122 6.55 -15.25 0.65
C GLN A 122 6.86 -14.10 -0.34
N ILE A 123 5.82 -13.39 -0.78
CA ILE A 123 5.68 -12.01 -0.28
C ILE A 123 4.68 -12.13 0.88
N THR A 124 5.20 -12.38 2.07
CA THR A 124 4.39 -12.24 3.28
C THR A 124 4.49 -10.77 3.66
N ILE A 125 3.51 -9.97 3.25
CA ILE A 125 3.15 -8.82 4.08
C ILE A 125 2.76 -9.46 5.40
N VAL A 126 3.64 -9.38 6.40
CA VAL A 126 3.35 -9.91 7.73
C VAL A 126 2.26 -9.02 8.30
N THR A 127 1.02 -9.37 8.00
CA THR A 127 -0.14 -8.80 8.65
C THR A 127 -0.22 -9.42 10.06
N GLY A 128 0.76 -9.08 10.91
CA GLY A 128 0.75 -9.44 12.33
C GLY A 128 -0.55 -9.00 13.02
N TYR A 129 -1.18 -7.96 12.46
CA TYR A 129 -2.50 -7.47 12.85
C TYR A 129 -3.64 -8.49 12.67
N THR A 130 -3.67 -9.30 11.60
CA THR A 130 -4.84 -10.14 11.32
C THR A 130 -4.97 -11.34 12.26
N LYS A 131 -3.86 -11.93 12.73
CA LYS A 131 -3.93 -13.13 13.61
C LYS A 131 -4.36 -12.81 15.04
N VAL A 132 -3.98 -11.64 15.55
CA VAL A 132 -4.38 -11.19 16.90
C VAL A 132 -5.86 -10.79 16.88
N TYR A 133 -6.29 -10.01 15.88
CA TYR A 133 -7.67 -9.51 15.83
C TYR A 133 -8.72 -10.54 15.43
N CYS A 134 -8.42 -11.52 14.56
CA CYS A 134 -9.36 -12.62 14.26
C CYS A 134 -9.65 -13.51 15.47
N LYS A 135 -8.74 -13.58 16.46
CA LYS A 135 -9.02 -14.27 17.74
C LYS A 135 -9.91 -13.42 18.64
N GLU A 136 -9.63 -12.13 18.73
CA GLU A 136 -10.37 -11.19 19.59
C GLU A 136 -11.83 -11.03 19.13
N THR A 137 -12.07 -10.84 17.83
CA THR A 137 -13.42 -10.74 17.26
C THR A 137 -14.23 -12.04 17.42
N ARG A 138 -13.62 -13.21 17.23
CA ARG A 138 -14.30 -14.50 17.50
C ARG A 138 -14.67 -14.71 18.96
N ARG A 139 -13.88 -14.18 19.90
CA ARG A 139 -14.20 -14.22 21.35
C ARG A 139 -15.37 -13.30 21.67
N LEU A 140 -15.39 -12.09 21.10
CA LEU A 140 -16.46 -11.12 21.32
C LEU A 140 -17.80 -11.57 20.74
N VAL A 141 -17.80 -12.24 19.57
CA VAL A 141 -19.03 -12.83 19.00
C VAL A 141 -19.53 -13.99 19.86
N LYS A 142 -18.66 -14.92 20.27
CA LYS A 142 -19.05 -16.05 21.13
C LYS A 142 -19.63 -15.64 22.48
N ASN A 143 -19.21 -14.50 23.04
CA ASN A 143 -19.73 -14.01 24.32
C ASN A 143 -21.06 -13.25 24.17
N LYS A 144 -21.43 -12.80 22.96
CA LYS A 144 -22.75 -12.21 22.71
C LYS A 144 -23.84 -13.26 22.50
N ASP A 145 -23.49 -14.44 22.00
CA ASP A 145 -24.42 -15.55 21.78
C ASP A 145 -24.64 -16.41 23.05
N ALA A 146 -23.99 -16.06 24.16
CA ALA A 146 -24.02 -16.81 25.43
C ALA A 146 -24.75 -16.10 26.58
N ASN A 147 -25.44 -14.98 26.29
CA ASN A 147 -26.28 -14.23 27.22
C ASN A 147 -27.72 -14.12 26.71
#